data_AF-A0A7U7HFK2-F1
#
_entry.id   AF-A0A7U7HFK2-F1
#
_cell.length_a   1.000
_cell.length_b   1.000
_cell.length_c   1.000
_cell.angle_alpha   90.00
_cell.angle_beta   90.00
_cell.angle_gamma   90.00
#
_symmetry.space_group_name_H-M   'P 1'
#
loop_
_entity.id
_entity.type
_entity.pdbx_description
1 polymer ?
#
loop_
_entity_poly.entity_id
_entity_poly.type
_entity_poly.pdbx_seq_one_letter_code
_entity_poly.pdbx_strand_id
1 'polypeptide(L)'
;MCRYSMMVYKGHYACFNCQKTFKRRHLKDVDRDAQTSVEAKCPECGNLMANMGLDFKSPPKNDDKQWAHIRDLYTVGITFHSCGCSGPGYIPQDRKAIIAYLEKIRSEYMHSLVFWRYRIEPENKKERELDYQKNSSHLWAVNRNAFKETVTNQEGINYWLKRINEVEERLNIIKADHQ
;
A
#
# COMPACT_ATOMS: atom_id res chain seq x y z
N MET A 1 20.15 -9.53 5.04
CA MET A 1 19.93 -8.80 6.31
C MET A 1 19.00 -7.63 6.02
N CYS A 2 18.05 -7.34 6.92
CA CYS A 2 17.11 -6.22 6.78
C CYS A 2 17.85 -4.90 6.97
N ARG A 3 17.93 -4.07 5.92
CA ARG A 3 18.64 -2.76 5.98
C ARG A 3 18.12 -1.88 7.13
N TYR A 4 16.84 -1.99 7.45
CA TYR A 4 16.17 -1.17 8.45
C TYR A 4 16.14 -1.78 9.86
N SER A 5 16.70 -2.97 10.08
CA SER A 5 16.72 -3.59 11.43
C SER A 5 17.86 -3.09 12.31
N MET A 6 18.92 -2.51 11.73
CA MET A 6 20.13 -2.10 12.46
C MET A 6 20.22 -0.59 12.71
N MET A 7 19.44 0.22 12.00
CA MET A 7 19.47 1.67 12.09
C MET A 7 18.07 2.27 11.95
N VAL A 8 17.84 3.38 12.65
CA VAL A 8 16.59 4.13 12.56
C VAL A 8 16.65 5.07 11.36
N TYR A 9 15.95 4.71 10.28
CA TYR A 9 15.87 5.54 9.08
C TYR A 9 14.75 6.58 9.20
N LYS A 10 14.95 7.75 8.57
CA LYS A 10 13.98 8.84 8.54
C LYS A 10 13.12 8.71 7.28
N GLY A 11 11.80 8.88 7.45
CA GLY A 11 10.87 8.96 6.34
C GLY A 11 11.15 10.17 5.45
N HIS A 12 11.10 9.96 4.14
CA HIS A 12 11.17 11.02 3.15
C HIS A 12 9.77 11.55 2.88
N TYR A 13 9.63 12.87 2.95
CA TYR A 13 8.38 13.54 2.65
C TYR A 13 8.60 14.45 1.44
N ALA A 14 7.65 14.44 0.51
CA ALA A 14 7.67 15.21 -0.71
C ALA A 14 6.70 16.40 -0.63
N CYS A 15 7.18 17.60 -0.96
CA CYS A 15 6.32 18.74 -1.26
C CYS A 15 6.19 18.88 -2.78
N PHE A 16 5.03 18.54 -3.33
CA PHE A 16 4.80 18.62 -4.78
C PHE A 16 4.67 20.03 -5.33
N ASN A 17 4.42 21.03 -4.47
CA ASN A 17 4.37 22.44 -4.87
C ASN A 17 5.78 23.02 -5.02
N CYS A 18 6.66 22.77 -4.04
CA CYS A 18 8.05 23.25 -4.06
C CYS A 18 9.01 22.32 -4.82
N GLN A 19 8.56 21.12 -5.18
CA GLN A 19 9.39 20.07 -5.80
C GLN A 19 10.64 19.76 -4.97
N LYS A 20 10.42 19.56 -3.68
CA LYS A 20 11.47 19.33 -2.69
C LYS A 20 11.11 18.19 -1.77
N THR A 21 12.14 17.50 -1.31
CA THR A 21 12.02 16.39 -0.36
C THR A 21 12.71 16.75 0.94
N PHE A 22 12.05 16.47 2.04
CA PHE A 22 12.59 16.69 3.38
C PHE A 22 12.53 15.39 4.18
N LYS A 23 13.51 15.20 5.07
CA LYS A 23 13.51 14.07 6.01
C LYS A 23 12.90 14.53 7.32
N ARG A 24 11.88 13.82 7.79
CA ARG A 24 11.26 14.14 9.08
C ARG A 24 12.00 13.42 10.21
N ARG A 25 12.19 14.11 11.34
CA ARG A 25 12.68 13.48 12.58
C ARG A 25 11.63 12.51 13.11
N HIS A 26 12.06 11.50 13.87
CA HIS A 26 11.11 10.61 14.54
C HIS A 26 10.36 11.37 15.63
N LEU A 27 9.12 10.96 15.90
CA LEU A 27 8.27 11.64 16.88
C LEU A 27 8.98 11.73 18.24
N LYS A 28 9.57 10.62 18.70
CA LYS A 28 10.32 10.54 19.96
C LYS A 28 11.53 11.49 20.06
N ASP A 29 12.07 11.93 18.92
CA ASP A 29 13.17 12.91 18.88
C ASP A 29 12.67 14.35 18.98
N VAL A 30 11.38 14.58 18.74
CA VAL A 30 10.73 15.90 18.76
C VAL A 30 9.95 16.08 20.06
N ASP A 31 9.16 15.08 20.41
CA ASP A 31 8.34 15.03 21.62
C ASP A 31 8.27 13.56 22.08
N ARG A 32 8.83 13.29 23.26
CA ARG A 32 8.92 11.93 23.81
C ARG A 32 7.57 11.42 24.32
N ASP A 33 6.68 12.32 24.71
CA ASP A 33 5.41 12.00 25.34
C ASP A 33 4.25 11.99 24.33
N ALA A 34 4.46 12.58 23.15
CA ALA A 34 3.51 12.50 22.05
C ALA A 34 3.32 11.07 21.53
N GLN A 35 2.08 10.61 21.50
CA GLN A 35 1.69 9.34 20.90
C GLN A 35 1.52 9.43 19.37
N THR A 36 1.17 10.61 18.87
CA THR A 36 0.87 10.84 17.45
C THR A 36 1.60 12.06 16.95
N SER A 37 2.09 11.99 15.70
CA SER A 37 2.80 13.09 15.08
C SER A 37 1.82 14.04 14.40
N VAL A 38 2.10 15.35 14.45
CA VAL A 38 1.34 16.35 13.67
C VAL A 38 1.50 16.09 12.16
N GLU A 39 0.66 16.71 11.34
CA GLU A 39 0.82 16.63 9.89
C GLU A 39 2.15 17.23 9.42
N ALA A 40 2.76 16.65 8.39
CA ALA A 40 4.02 17.14 7.86
C ALA A 40 3.76 18.33 6.92
N LYS A 41 4.18 19.53 7.34
CA LYS A 41 4.11 20.75 6.53
C LYS A 41 5.46 21.08 5.90
N CYS A 42 5.44 21.60 4.68
CA CYS A 42 6.62 22.03 3.96
C CYS A 42 7.26 23.23 4.66
N PRO A 43 8.56 23.18 5.02
CA PRO A 43 9.25 24.32 5.63
C PRO A 43 9.31 25.58 4.76
N GLU A 44 9.06 25.46 3.45
CA GLU A 44 9.16 26.59 2.51
C GLU A 44 7.82 27.23 2.18
N CYS A 45 6.77 26.44 1.96
CA CYS A 45 5.46 26.98 1.56
C CYS A 45 4.32 26.67 2.54
N GLY A 46 4.57 25.93 3.62
CA GLY A 46 3.55 25.58 4.61
C GLY A 46 2.55 24.51 4.18
N ASN A 47 2.50 24.13 2.91
CA ASN A 47 1.58 23.10 2.40
C ASN A 47 1.88 21.72 2.97
N LEU A 48 0.85 20.86 3.00
CA LEU A 48 1.00 19.47 3.39
C LEU A 48 1.96 18.72 2.47
N MET A 49 2.73 17.83 3.06
CA MET A 49 3.70 16.99 2.37
C MET A 49 3.25 15.54 2.35
N ALA A 50 3.52 14.88 1.22
CA ALA A 50 3.28 13.47 1.03
C ALA A 50 4.36 12.64 1.75
N ASN A 51 3.97 11.71 2.62
CA ASN A 51 4.89 10.70 3.15
C ASN A 51 5.19 9.69 2.05
N MET A 52 6.41 9.71 1.52
CA MET A 52 6.81 8.85 0.40
C MET A 52 7.53 7.59 0.85
N GLY A 53 7.89 7.47 2.14
CA GLY A 53 8.53 6.28 2.70
C GLY A 53 10.06 6.35 2.81
N LEU A 54 10.67 5.20 3.06
CA LEU A 54 12.09 5.09 3.39
C LEU A 54 12.96 4.97 2.14
N ASP A 55 12.46 4.33 1.10
CA ASP A 55 13.19 4.03 -0.14
C ASP A 55 12.98 5.09 -1.23
N PHE A 56 12.27 6.18 -0.92
CA PHE A 56 11.98 7.21 -1.90
C PHE A 56 13.23 7.96 -2.32
N LYS A 57 13.50 7.94 -3.63
CA LYS A 57 14.50 8.78 -4.28
C LYS A 57 13.81 9.94 -4.97
N SER A 58 14.05 11.14 -4.45
CA SER A 58 13.51 12.38 -5.02
C SER A 58 14.02 12.62 -6.44
N PRO A 59 13.16 13.06 -7.37
CA PRO A 59 13.60 13.67 -8.62
C PRO A 59 14.41 14.97 -8.36
N PRO A 60 15.17 15.45 -9.36
CA PRO A 60 15.77 16.79 -9.32
C PRO A 60 14.72 17.87 -9.13
N LYS A 61 15.10 18.99 -8.48
CA LYS A 61 14.21 20.15 -8.36
C LYS A 61 13.90 20.72 -9.76
N ASN A 62 12.66 21.14 -9.99
CA ASN A 62 12.15 21.68 -11.27
C ASN A 62 12.03 20.65 -12.40
N ASP A 63 12.13 19.36 -12.12
CA ASP A 63 11.75 18.32 -13.09
C ASP A 63 10.23 18.09 -13.03
N ASP A 64 9.48 19.01 -13.64
CA ASP A 64 8.01 19.04 -13.57
C ASP A 64 7.38 17.70 -13.98
N LYS A 65 7.96 17.03 -14.98
CA LYS A 65 7.47 15.75 -15.49
C LYS A 65 7.64 14.64 -14.45
N GLN A 66 8.84 14.49 -13.89
CA GLN A 66 9.06 13.48 -12.86
C GLN A 66 8.25 13.78 -11.60
N TRP A 67 8.16 15.04 -11.17
CA TRP A 67 7.37 15.42 -10.00
C TRP A 67 5.87 15.21 -10.19
N ALA A 68 5.34 15.46 -11.40
CA ALA A 68 3.97 15.11 -11.73
C ALA A 68 3.73 13.59 -11.64
N HIS A 69 4.66 12.78 -12.16
CA HIS A 69 4.56 11.31 -12.04
C HIS A 69 4.60 10.82 -10.58
N ILE A 70 5.49 11.37 -9.74
CA ILE A 70 5.50 11.02 -8.31
C ILE A 70 4.20 11.43 -7.62
N ARG A 71 3.60 12.57 -8.02
CA ARG A 71 2.29 12.99 -7.54
C ARG A 71 1.21 11.98 -7.94
N ASP A 72 1.17 11.56 -9.21
CA ASP A 72 0.23 10.55 -9.70
C ASP A 72 0.35 9.25 -8.90
N LEU A 73 1.57 8.74 -8.68
CA LEU A 73 1.82 7.56 -7.84
C LEU A 73 1.27 7.75 -6.43
N TYR A 74 1.56 8.88 -5.77
CA TYR A 74 1.11 9.16 -4.41
C TYR A 74 -0.42 9.28 -4.32
N THR A 75 -1.05 9.95 -5.30
CA THR A 75 -2.51 10.12 -5.39
C THR A 75 -3.23 8.77 -5.41
N VAL A 76 -2.66 7.78 -6.10
CA VAL A 76 -3.18 6.41 -6.07
C VAL A 76 -2.55 5.56 -4.96
N GLY A 77 -1.92 6.14 -3.94
CA GLY A 77 -1.38 5.41 -2.79
C GLY A 77 -0.17 4.51 -3.07
N ILE A 78 0.50 4.64 -4.21
CA ILE A 78 1.77 3.95 -4.49
C ILE A 78 2.91 4.78 -3.88
N THR A 79 3.57 4.20 -2.88
CA THR A 79 4.63 4.84 -2.08
C THR A 79 5.79 3.88 -1.82
N PHE A 80 6.91 4.37 -1.30
CA PHE A 80 8.19 3.67 -1.23
C PHE A 80 8.50 3.22 0.21
N HIS A 81 7.54 2.52 0.81
CA HIS A 81 7.71 1.88 2.12
C HIS A 81 8.12 0.42 1.91
N SER A 82 9.42 0.11 1.98
CA SER A 82 9.87 -1.27 2.10
C SER A 82 10.48 -1.57 3.47
N CYS A 83 10.63 -2.85 3.77
CA CYS A 83 11.41 -3.32 4.92
C CYS A 83 12.92 -3.32 4.62
N GLY A 84 13.37 -2.86 3.45
CA GLY A 84 14.79 -2.76 3.12
C GLY A 84 15.46 -4.10 2.76
N CYS A 85 14.71 -5.20 2.77
CA CYS A 85 15.19 -6.52 2.29
C CYS A 85 15.03 -6.70 0.78
N SER A 86 13.97 -6.14 0.20
CA SER A 86 13.55 -6.42 -1.19
C SER A 86 13.27 -5.15 -2.01
N GLY A 87 13.48 -3.97 -1.42
CA GLY A 87 13.13 -2.69 -2.04
C GLY A 87 11.61 -2.49 -2.18
N PRO A 88 11.19 -1.40 -2.84
CA PRO A 88 9.78 -1.02 -2.94
C PRO A 88 8.97 -1.87 -3.93
N GLY A 89 9.57 -2.90 -4.54
CA GLY A 89 8.92 -3.72 -5.57
C GLY A 89 8.81 -3.01 -6.92
N TYR A 90 7.83 -3.43 -7.73
CA TYR A 90 7.55 -2.82 -9.03
C TYR A 90 6.91 -1.44 -8.86
N ILE A 91 7.50 -0.43 -9.52
CA ILE A 91 6.97 0.94 -9.56
C ILE A 91 6.62 1.29 -11.02
N PRO A 92 5.34 1.57 -11.32
CA PRO A 92 4.92 2.00 -12.64
C PRO A 92 5.64 3.27 -13.09
N GLN A 93 6.03 3.33 -14.37
CA GLN A 93 6.89 4.39 -14.91
C GLN A 93 6.12 5.59 -15.46
N ASP A 94 4.85 5.39 -15.77
CA ASP A 94 3.95 6.43 -16.29
C ASP A 94 2.51 6.12 -15.91
N ARG A 95 1.60 7.04 -16.23
CA ARG A 95 0.17 6.91 -15.92
C ARG A 95 -0.48 5.68 -16.56
N LYS A 96 -0.11 5.33 -17.80
CA LYS A 96 -0.66 4.14 -18.47
C LYS A 96 -0.23 2.88 -17.73
N ALA A 97 1.02 2.82 -17.30
CA ALA A 97 1.53 1.73 -16.47
C ALA A 97 0.87 1.69 -15.08
N ILE A 98 0.53 2.85 -14.48
CA ILE A 98 -0.24 2.90 -13.22
C ILE A 98 -1.61 2.23 -13.42
N ILE A 99 -2.33 2.63 -14.47
CA ILE A 99 -3.66 2.07 -14.78
C ILE A 99 -3.55 0.56 -15.01
N ALA A 100 -2.64 0.11 -15.85
CA ALA A 100 -2.44 -1.31 -16.14
C ALA A 100 -2.07 -2.11 -14.87
N TYR A 101 -1.24 -1.54 -14.00
CA TYR A 101 -0.87 -2.15 -12.73
C TYR A 101 -2.05 -2.33 -11.78
N LEU A 102 -2.88 -1.29 -11.62
CA LEU A 102 -4.08 -1.35 -10.79
C LEU A 102 -5.15 -2.28 -11.38
N GLU A 103 -5.32 -2.31 -12.70
CA GLU A 103 -6.22 -3.26 -13.37
C GLU A 103 -5.78 -4.70 -13.18
N LYS A 104 -4.47 -4.96 -13.20
CA LYS A 104 -3.91 -6.27 -12.87
C LYS A 104 -4.24 -6.68 -11.43
N ILE A 105 -4.00 -5.79 -10.45
CA ILE A 105 -4.32 -6.06 -9.04
C ILE A 105 -5.82 -6.35 -8.87
N ARG A 106 -6.68 -5.53 -9.49
CA ARG A 106 -8.12 -5.73 -9.46
C ARG A 106 -8.51 -7.10 -10.00
N SER A 107 -7.92 -7.53 -11.12
CA SER A 107 -8.15 -8.86 -11.70
C SER A 107 -7.74 -10.00 -10.75
N GLU A 108 -6.57 -9.89 -10.12
CA GLU A 108 -6.10 -10.86 -9.10
C GLU A 108 -7.05 -10.93 -7.89
N TYR A 109 -7.59 -9.79 -7.46
CA TYR A 109 -8.57 -9.73 -6.37
C TYR A 109 -9.92 -10.32 -6.78
N MET A 110 -10.35 -10.12 -8.02
CA MET A 110 -11.55 -10.75 -8.57
C MET A 110 -11.42 -12.28 -8.63
N HIS A 111 -10.26 -12.82 -9.01
CA HIS A 111 -10.01 -14.25 -8.94
C HIS A 111 -10.09 -14.78 -7.50
N SER A 112 -9.56 -14.01 -6.54
CA SER A 112 -9.68 -14.35 -5.12
C SER A 112 -11.14 -14.34 -4.65
N LEU A 113 -11.94 -13.35 -5.07
CA LEU A 113 -13.38 -13.30 -4.77
C LEU A 113 -14.13 -14.51 -5.35
N VAL A 114 -13.80 -14.94 -6.57
CA VAL A 114 -14.38 -16.14 -7.18
C VAL A 114 -14.08 -17.38 -6.32
N PHE A 115 -12.85 -17.55 -5.84
CA PHE A 115 -12.51 -18.64 -4.92
C PHE A 115 -13.45 -18.67 -3.70
N TRP A 116 -13.69 -17.53 -3.04
CA TRP A 116 -14.54 -17.48 -1.85
C TRP A 116 -16.04 -17.70 -2.13
N ARG A 117 -16.51 -17.43 -3.35
CA ARG A 117 -17.90 -17.71 -3.75
C ARG A 117 -18.16 -19.19 -3.98
N TYR A 118 -17.14 -19.94 -4.41
CA TYR A 118 -17.27 -21.36 -4.77
C TYR A 118 -16.59 -22.32 -3.79
N ARG A 119 -15.87 -21.81 -2.78
CA ARG A 119 -15.29 -22.61 -1.72
C ARG A 119 -16.39 -23.32 -0.94
N ILE A 120 -16.21 -24.60 -0.67
CA ILE A 120 -17.05 -25.34 0.27
C ILE A 120 -16.49 -25.09 1.67
N GLU A 121 -17.31 -24.51 2.56
CA GLU A 121 -16.87 -24.26 3.93
C GLU A 121 -16.70 -25.58 4.70
N PRO A 122 -15.62 -25.75 5.46
CA PRO A 122 -15.42 -26.94 6.27
C PRO A 122 -16.40 -26.96 7.44
N GLU A 123 -17.10 -28.08 7.63
CA GLU A 123 -18.10 -28.24 8.70
C GLU A 123 -17.47 -28.76 10.00
N ASN A 124 -16.31 -29.41 9.88
CA ASN A 124 -15.62 -30.03 11.00
C ASN A 124 -14.11 -29.77 10.99
N LYS A 125 -13.46 -30.12 12.11
CA LYS A 125 -12.02 -29.87 12.33
C LYS A 125 -11.14 -30.53 11.26
N LYS A 126 -11.47 -31.76 10.84
CA LYS A 126 -10.68 -32.51 9.86
C LYS A 126 -10.75 -31.84 8.48
N GLU A 127 -11.94 -31.45 8.05
CA GLU A 127 -12.13 -30.71 6.80
C GLU A 127 -11.42 -29.37 6.83
N ARG A 128 -11.46 -28.67 7.96
CA ARG A 128 -10.74 -27.39 8.13
C ARG A 128 -9.24 -27.55 7.98
N GLU A 129 -8.66 -28.59 8.57
CA GLU A 129 -7.22 -28.88 8.42
C GLU A 129 -6.85 -29.18 6.97
N LEU A 130 -7.68 -29.95 6.25
CA LEU A 130 -7.48 -30.24 4.82
C LEU A 130 -7.65 -28.99 3.94
N ASP A 131 -8.65 -28.17 4.22
CA ASP A 131 -8.89 -26.89 3.53
C ASP A 131 -7.70 -25.96 3.74
N TYR A 132 -7.20 -25.82 4.97
CA TYR A 132 -6.03 -25.01 5.26
C TYR A 132 -4.78 -25.51 4.51
N GLN A 133 -4.54 -26.82 4.46
CA GLN A 133 -3.41 -27.36 3.71
C GLN A 133 -3.46 -27.00 2.23
N LYS A 134 -4.65 -27.00 1.62
CA LYS A 134 -4.83 -26.69 0.20
C LYS A 134 -4.85 -25.18 -0.09
N ASN A 135 -5.48 -24.41 0.80
CA ASN A 135 -5.90 -23.04 0.53
C ASN A 135 -5.30 -22.01 1.50
N SER A 136 -4.24 -22.37 2.24
CA SER A 136 -3.61 -21.54 3.28
C SER A 136 -3.35 -20.09 2.84
N SER A 137 -2.91 -19.86 1.60
CA SER A 137 -2.65 -18.52 1.07
C SER A 137 -3.92 -17.65 1.01
N HIS A 138 -5.03 -18.20 0.50
CA HIS A 138 -6.31 -17.51 0.44
C HIS A 138 -6.86 -17.23 1.84
N LEU A 139 -6.78 -18.21 2.75
CA LEU A 139 -7.28 -18.07 4.11
C LEU A 139 -6.46 -17.04 4.91
N TRP A 140 -5.13 -17.11 4.84
CA TRP A 140 -4.23 -16.21 5.56
C TRP A 140 -4.35 -14.76 5.10
N ALA A 141 -4.69 -14.54 3.82
CA ALA A 141 -4.96 -13.21 3.30
C ALA A 141 -6.14 -12.53 3.99
N VAL A 142 -7.13 -13.30 4.45
CA VAL A 142 -8.34 -12.79 5.13
C VAL A 142 -8.15 -12.77 6.65
N ASN A 143 -7.61 -13.83 7.24
CA ASN A 143 -7.37 -13.93 8.68
C ASN A 143 -6.02 -14.59 8.97
N ARG A 144 -5.12 -13.89 9.67
CA ARG A 144 -3.81 -14.43 10.06
C ARG A 144 -3.88 -15.58 11.06
N ASN A 145 -5.01 -15.73 11.76
CA ASN A 145 -5.31 -16.82 12.66
C ASN A 145 -6.10 -17.96 11.98
N ALA A 146 -6.22 -17.97 10.65
CA ALA A 146 -6.98 -18.97 9.90
C ALA A 146 -6.57 -20.44 10.12
N PHE A 147 -5.39 -20.68 10.71
CA PHE A 147 -5.00 -22.01 11.14
C PHE A 147 -5.80 -22.50 12.36
N LYS A 148 -6.18 -21.58 13.27
CA LYS A 148 -6.87 -21.87 14.53
C LYS A 148 -8.39 -21.66 14.40
N GLU A 149 -8.79 -20.68 13.61
CA GLU A 149 -10.17 -20.24 13.44
C GLU A 149 -10.65 -20.54 12.02
N THR A 150 -11.90 -20.98 11.87
CA THR A 150 -12.50 -21.15 10.55
C THR A 150 -12.81 -19.78 9.97
N VAL A 151 -12.34 -19.51 8.75
CA VAL A 151 -12.74 -18.34 7.98
C VAL A 151 -13.96 -18.71 7.15
N THR A 152 -15.04 -17.98 7.36
CA THR A 152 -16.29 -18.16 6.60
C THR A 152 -16.14 -17.57 5.20
N ASN A 153 -16.94 -18.06 4.25
CA ASN A 153 -16.98 -17.51 2.90
C ASN A 153 -17.48 -16.08 2.89
N GLN A 154 -18.42 -15.73 3.78
CA GLN A 154 -18.92 -14.37 3.86
C GLN A 154 -17.83 -13.38 4.32
N GLU A 155 -16.99 -13.77 5.28
CA GLU A 155 -15.83 -12.97 5.69
C GLU A 155 -14.85 -12.77 4.53
N GLY A 156 -14.55 -13.84 3.79
CA GLY A 156 -13.70 -13.76 2.61
C GLY A 156 -14.28 -12.88 1.50
N ILE A 157 -15.57 -13.05 1.18
CA ILE A 157 -16.29 -12.23 0.20
C ILE A 157 -16.25 -10.76 0.61
N ASN A 158 -16.58 -10.44 1.86
CA ASN A 158 -16.58 -9.06 2.37
C ASN A 158 -15.18 -8.44 2.29
N TYR A 159 -14.15 -9.19 2.69
CA TYR A 159 -12.76 -8.75 2.60
C TYR A 159 -12.37 -8.41 1.16
N TRP A 160 -12.60 -9.32 0.20
CA TRP A 160 -12.18 -9.07 -1.19
C TRP A 160 -13.03 -8.02 -1.90
N LEU A 161 -14.33 -7.93 -1.65
CA LEU A 161 -15.17 -6.84 -2.17
C LEU A 161 -14.65 -5.47 -1.72
N LYS A 162 -14.31 -5.33 -0.43
CA LYS A 162 -13.70 -4.10 0.09
C LYS A 162 -12.38 -3.78 -0.65
N ARG A 163 -11.51 -4.76 -0.80
CA ARG A 163 -10.20 -4.60 -1.49
C ARG A 163 -10.35 -4.25 -2.97
N ILE A 164 -11.36 -4.81 -3.64
CA ILE A 164 -11.68 -4.48 -5.04
C ILE A 164 -12.15 -3.03 -5.14
N ASN A 165 -13.09 -2.60 -4.29
CA ASN A 165 -13.58 -1.23 -4.26
C ASN A 165 -12.44 -0.22 -4.03
N GLU A 166 -11.53 -0.49 -3.09
CA GLU A 166 -10.35 0.34 -2.84
C GLU A 166 -9.48 0.52 -4.11
N VAL A 167 -9.33 -0.53 -4.93
CA VAL A 167 -8.56 -0.46 -6.19
C VAL A 167 -9.34 0.25 -7.29
N GLU A 168 -10.65 0.06 -7.35
CA GLU A 168 -11.53 0.76 -8.30
C GLU A 168 -11.59 2.25 -8.03
N GLU A 169 -11.63 2.69 -6.77
CA GLU A 169 -11.52 4.09 -6.39
C GLU A 169 -10.19 4.70 -6.86
N ARG A 170 -9.07 3.99 -6.63
CA ARG A 170 -7.74 4.43 -7.11
C ARG A 170 -7.69 4.54 -8.63
N LEU A 171 -8.31 3.60 -9.35
CA LEU A 171 -8.43 3.64 -10.80
C LEU A 171 -9.26 4.84 -11.28
N ASN A 172 -10.36 5.14 -10.60
CA ASN A 172 -11.23 6.25 -10.93
C ASN A 172 -10.48 7.59 -10.76
N ILE A 173 -9.73 7.76 -9.67
CA ILE A 173 -8.94 8.98 -9.43
C ILE A 173 -7.96 9.24 -10.57
N ILE A 174 -7.11 8.25 -10.93
CA ILE A 174 -6.08 8.46 -11.96
C ILE A 174 -6.64 8.61 -13.38
N LYS A 175 -7.82 8.05 -13.63
CA LYS A 175 -8.55 8.21 -14.90
C LYS A 175 -9.27 9.56 -14.99
N ALA A 176 -9.79 10.08 -13.88
CA ALA A 176 -10.49 11.36 -13.81
C ALA A 176 -9.54 12.57 -13.94
N ASP A 177 -8.31 12.46 -13.45
CA ASP A 177 -7.26 13.49 -13.58
C ASP A 177 -6.78 13.71 -15.04
N HIS A 178 -7.54 13.24 -16.04
CA HIS A 178 -7.23 13.34 -17.47
C HIS A 178 -8.30 14.12 -18.25
N GLN A 179 -9.17 14.85 -17.57
CA GLN A 179 -10.26 15.63 -18.15
C GLN A 179 -10.13 17.13 -17.82
#